data_AF-A0A969P0M1-F1
#
_entry.id   AF-A0A969P0M1-F1
#
_cell.length_a   1.000
_cell.length_b   1.000
_cell.length_c   1.000
_cell.angle_alpha   90.00
_cell.angle_beta   90.00
_cell.angle_gamma   90.00
#
_symmetry.space_group_name_H-M   'P 1'
#
loop_
_entity.id
_entity.type
_entity.pdbx_description
1 polymer ?
#
loop_
_entity_poly.entity_id
_entity_poly.type
_entity_poly.pdbx_seq_one_letter_code
_entity_poly.pdbx_strand_id
1 'polypeptide(L)'
;MLRPSNAGATAGSTTGRKPCANQPNTGTTARAALSHAELTEVVDLALWAAQLCMQYGAERQRVEETAQYLGRAMGSDRMDIFVSFSSIIMSTTGSRPS
;
A
#
# COMPACT_ATOMS: atom_id res chain seq x y z
N MET A 1 -52.13 -22.63 35.59
CA MET A 1 -51.06 -23.63 35.84
C MET A 1 -49.98 -23.47 34.77
N LEU A 2 -48.74 -23.71 35.18
CA LEU A 2 -47.47 -23.43 34.51
C LEU A 2 -47.09 -24.41 33.35
N ARG A 3 -46.45 -23.85 32.31
CA ARG A 3 -45.30 -24.36 31.49
C ARG A 3 -45.51 -25.52 30.47
N PRO A 4 -44.57 -25.77 29.50
CA PRO A 4 -43.74 -24.86 28.66
C PRO A 4 -43.48 -25.37 27.19
N SER A 5 -42.77 -24.55 26.40
CA SER A 5 -41.67 -24.91 25.45
C SER A 5 -41.82 -25.98 24.34
N ASN A 6 -41.76 -25.53 23.08
CA ASN A 6 -40.87 -26.03 22.00
C ASN A 6 -41.04 -25.13 20.76
N ALA A 7 -40.05 -24.40 20.23
CA ALA A 7 -38.74 -24.78 19.67
C ALA A 7 -38.82 -25.49 18.30
N GLY A 8 -38.63 -24.70 17.23
CA GLY A 8 -37.77 -25.06 16.09
C GLY A 8 -38.39 -25.69 14.84
N ALA A 9 -38.82 -24.84 13.89
CA ALA A 9 -38.92 -25.08 12.43
C ALA A 9 -39.40 -23.74 11.82
N THR A 10 -38.93 -23.15 10.71
CA THR A 10 -38.12 -23.57 9.56
C THR A 10 -37.86 -22.32 8.68
N ALA A 11 -36.72 -22.30 7.97
CA ALA A 11 -36.50 -21.75 6.62
C ALA A 11 -36.47 -20.23 6.34
N GLY A 12 -35.49 -19.84 5.50
CA GLY A 12 -35.58 -18.72 4.55
C GLY A 12 -34.64 -17.54 4.83
N SER A 13 -33.39 -17.57 4.35
CA SER A 13 -32.92 -16.91 3.12
C SER A 13 -32.62 -15.40 3.23
N THR A 14 -31.36 -15.08 2.90
CA THR A 14 -30.96 -13.98 2.00
C THR A 14 -30.82 -12.55 2.58
N THR A 15 -29.56 -12.12 2.65
CA THR A 15 -29.06 -10.75 2.39
C THR A 15 -29.39 -9.65 3.40
N GLY A 16 -28.39 -9.28 4.18
CA GLY A 16 -28.35 -8.03 4.93
C GLY A 16 -26.91 -7.62 5.21
N ARG A 17 -26.37 -6.74 4.37
CA ARG A 17 -25.03 -6.13 4.49
C ARG A 17 -24.76 -5.72 5.95
N LYS A 18 -23.64 -6.17 6.54
CA LYS A 18 -23.01 -5.40 7.62
C LYS A 18 -22.72 -4.01 7.04
N PRO A 19 -23.23 -2.92 7.62
CA PRO A 19 -22.79 -1.60 7.23
C PRO A 19 -21.30 -1.52 7.57
N CYS A 20 -20.48 -1.26 6.55
CA CYS A 20 -19.12 -0.74 6.73
C CYS A 20 -19.25 0.63 7.39
N ALA A 21 -19.51 0.64 8.69
CA ALA A 21 -19.51 1.83 9.52
C ALA A 21 -18.04 2.26 9.64
N ASN A 22 -17.68 3.14 8.70
CA ASN A 22 -16.60 4.10 8.75
C ASN A 22 -16.21 4.46 10.19
N GLN A 23 -15.11 3.89 10.68
CA GLN A 23 -14.42 4.40 11.85
C GLN A 23 -13.56 5.59 11.40
N PRO A 24 -13.75 6.79 11.95
CA PRO A 24 -12.80 7.87 11.78
C PRO A 24 -11.55 7.53 12.60
N ASN A 25 -10.45 7.17 11.94
CA ASN A 25 -9.16 6.87 12.57
C ASN A 25 -8.46 8.17 13.03
N THR A 26 -9.00 8.79 14.06
CA THR A 26 -8.32 9.86 14.81
C THR A 26 -7.32 9.25 15.78
N GLY A 27 -6.12 8.96 15.29
CA GLY A 27 -4.94 8.69 16.11
C GLY A 27 -3.75 8.89 15.21
N THR A 28 -3.08 10.04 15.35
CA THR A 28 -1.91 10.49 14.59
C THR A 28 -1.15 9.32 13.96
N THR A 29 -1.40 9.06 12.67
CA THR A 29 -0.63 8.10 11.88
C THR A 29 0.74 8.71 11.67
N ALA A 30 1.58 8.70 12.70
CA ALA A 30 3.01 8.82 12.53
C ALA A 30 3.39 7.62 11.67
N ARG A 31 3.41 7.84 10.35
CA ARG A 31 3.91 6.87 9.38
C ARG A 31 5.23 6.39 9.95
N ALA A 32 5.29 5.11 10.32
CA ALA A 32 6.48 4.57 10.96
C ALA A 32 7.66 4.90 10.06
N ALA A 33 8.61 5.69 10.56
CA ALA A 33 9.77 6.07 9.80
C ALA A 33 10.53 4.78 9.48
N LEU A 34 10.55 4.42 8.20
CA LEU A 34 11.28 3.25 7.74
C LEU A 34 12.74 3.39 8.17
N SER A 35 13.31 2.30 8.69
CA SER A 35 14.74 2.22 8.94
C SER A 35 15.52 2.39 7.63
N HIS A 36 16.79 2.77 7.73
CA HIS A 36 17.65 2.88 6.56
C HIS A 36 17.71 1.58 5.74
N ALA A 37 17.73 0.42 6.42
CA ALA A 37 17.74 -0.89 5.77
C ALA A 37 16.45 -1.10 4.96
N GLU A 38 15.29 -0.85 5.56
CA GLU A 38 13.99 -0.95 4.88
C GLU A 38 13.88 0.04 3.71
N LEU A 39 14.38 1.27 3.86
CA LEU A 39 14.42 2.24 2.76
C LEU A 39 15.29 1.76 1.59
N THR A 40 16.40 1.10 1.90
CA THR A 40 17.29 0.53 0.88
C THR A 40 16.58 -0.59 0.12
N GLU A 41 15.92 -1.50 0.83
CA GLU A 41 15.14 -2.58 0.21
C GLU A 41 13.99 -2.07 -0.67
N VAL A 42 13.31 -1.01 -0.21
CA VAL A 42 12.27 -0.31 -0.98
C VAL A 42 12.85 0.28 -2.26
N VAL A 43 14.02 0.94 -2.18
CA VAL A 43 14.70 1.50 -3.35
C VAL A 43 15.12 0.39 -4.32
N ASP A 44 15.70 -0.70 -3.84
CA ASP A 44 16.13 -1.82 -4.68
C ASP A 44 14.96 -2.46 -5.42
N LEU A 45 13.84 -2.67 -4.74
CA LEU A 45 12.63 -3.21 -5.37
C LEU A 45 12.08 -2.25 -6.42
N ALA A 46 12.03 -0.95 -6.12
CA ALA A 46 11.52 0.04 -7.04
C ALA A 46 12.44 0.25 -8.26
N LEU A 47 13.75 0.12 -8.10
CA LEU A 47 14.71 0.06 -9.19
C LEU A 47 14.47 -1.16 -10.08
N TRP A 48 14.27 -2.33 -9.47
CA TRP A 48 13.99 -3.55 -10.22
C TRP A 48 12.69 -3.46 -11.02
N ALA A 49 11.62 -2.93 -10.41
CA ALA A 49 10.37 -2.68 -11.09
C ALA A 49 10.53 -1.69 -12.26
N ALA A 50 11.26 -0.59 -12.06
CA ALA A 50 11.53 0.38 -13.12
C ALA A 50 12.32 -0.23 -14.29
N GLN A 51 13.33 -1.05 -13.99
CA GLN A 51 14.11 -1.79 -14.98
C GLN A 51 13.21 -2.71 -15.83
N LEU A 52 12.30 -3.44 -15.20
CA LEU A 52 11.35 -4.30 -15.90
C LEU A 52 10.43 -3.48 -16.80
N CYS A 53 9.85 -2.39 -16.31
CA CYS A 53 9.00 -1.53 -17.12
C CYS A 53 9.73 -1.04 -18.38
N MET A 54 11.00 -0.61 -18.26
CA MET A 54 11.79 -0.21 -19.42
C MET A 54 12.08 -1.37 -20.39
N GLN A 55 12.38 -2.58 -19.89
CA GLN A 55 12.61 -3.76 -20.72
C GLN A 55 11.39 -4.13 -21.57
N TYR A 56 10.18 -3.90 -21.06
CA TYR A 56 8.94 -4.14 -21.79
C TYR A 56 8.47 -2.92 -22.60
N GLY A 57 9.31 -1.90 -22.77
CA GLY A 57 9.03 -0.74 -23.61
C GLY A 57 8.06 0.27 -23.01
N ALA A 58 7.91 0.29 -21.68
CA ALA A 58 7.12 1.33 -21.03
C ALA A 58 7.74 2.71 -21.26
N GLU A 59 6.89 3.69 -21.53
CA GLU A 59 7.30 5.08 -21.66
C GLU A 59 7.92 5.59 -20.35
N ARG A 60 9.00 6.35 -20.46
CA ARG A 60 9.76 6.91 -19.34
C ARG A 60 8.86 7.50 -18.24
N GLN A 61 7.88 8.32 -18.64
CA GLN A 61 6.95 8.96 -17.69
C GLN A 61 6.16 7.93 -16.87
N ARG A 62 5.69 6.86 -17.51
CA ARG A 62 4.96 5.77 -16.82
C ARG A 62 5.86 5.00 -15.87
N VAL A 63 7.14 4.81 -16.22
CA VAL A 63 8.12 4.18 -15.33
C VAL A 63 8.32 5.03 -14.07
N GLU A 64 8.49 6.35 -14.23
CA GLU A 64 8.66 7.29 -13.13
C GLU A 64 7.42 7.31 -12.21
N GLU A 65 6.22 7.41 -12.78
CA GLU A 65 4.96 7.38 -12.02
C GLU A 65 4.77 6.06 -11.26
N THR A 66 5.05 4.94 -11.92
CA THR A 66 4.90 3.60 -11.31
C THR A 66 5.85 3.43 -10.14
N ALA A 67 7.12 3.77 -10.31
CA ALA A 67 8.11 3.59 -9.26
C ALA A 67 7.91 4.59 -8.11
N GLN A 68 7.47 5.82 -8.40
CA GLN A 68 7.08 6.77 -7.35
C GLN A 68 5.85 6.29 -6.57
N TYR A 69 4.86 5.74 -7.25
CA TYR A 69 3.68 5.14 -6.61
C TYR A 69 4.08 3.95 -5.72
N LEU A 70 4.96 3.08 -6.22
CA LEU A 70 5.47 1.93 -5.49
C LEU A 70 6.18 2.36 -4.19
N GLY A 71 7.09 3.35 -4.27
CA GLY A 71 7.78 3.89 -3.10
C GLY A 71 6.84 4.45 -2.04
N ARG A 72 5.80 5.18 -2.48
CA ARG A 72 4.78 5.72 -1.56
C ARG A 72 3.95 4.60 -0.94
N ALA A 73 3.53 3.61 -1.72
CA ALA A 73 2.78 2.46 -1.23
C ALA A 73 3.56 1.67 -0.17
N MET A 74 4.89 1.59 -0.30
CA MET A 74 5.77 0.88 0.64
C MET A 74 6.14 1.68 1.90
N GLY A 75 5.73 2.94 2.01
CA GLY A 75 6.00 3.73 3.22
C GLY A 75 7.08 4.81 3.08
N SER A 76 7.67 5.00 1.90
CA SER A 76 8.59 6.12 1.66
C SER A 76 7.83 7.45 1.59
N ASP A 77 8.29 8.46 2.34
CA ASP A 77 7.64 9.78 2.36
C ASP A 77 7.74 10.52 1.03
N ARG A 78 8.94 10.51 0.47
CA ARG A 78 9.22 11.08 -0.83
C ARG A 78 10.23 10.17 -1.53
N MET A 79 9.92 9.84 -2.77
CA MET A 79 10.84 9.11 -3.64
C MET A 79 10.91 9.88 -4.95
N ASP A 80 12.11 10.37 -5.26
CA ASP A 80 12.43 11.10 -6.47
C ASP A 80 13.16 10.13 -7.40
N ILE A 81 12.66 9.99 -8.63
CA ILE A 81 13.15 9.03 -9.61
C ILE A 81 13.44 9.78 -10.90
N PHE A 82 14.62 9.52 -11.46
CA PHE A 82 15.03 10.02 -12.75
C PHE A 82 15.40 8.86 -13.64
N VAL A 83 14.67 8.70 -14.74
CA VAL A 83 14.93 7.66 -15.74
C VAL A 83 15.55 8.31 -16.98
N SER A 84 16.68 7.79 -17.42
CA SER A 84 17.31 8.10 -18.70
C SER A 84 17.45 6.81 -19.51
N PHE A 85 17.63 6.93 -20.83
CA PHE A 85 17.76 5.77 -21.73
C PHE A 85 18.86 4.78 -21.31
N SER A 86 19.87 5.23 -20.55
CA SER A 86 21.00 4.43 -20.10
C SER A 86 21.13 4.31 -18.58
N SER A 87 20.28 4.97 -17.80
CA SER A 87 20.43 5.00 -16.34
C SER A 87 19.11 5.22 -15.59
N ILE A 88 19.01 4.61 -14.40
CA ILE A 88 17.94 4.88 -13.44
C ILE A 88 18.60 5.42 -12.17
N ILE A 89 18.16 6.59 -11.71
CA ILE A 89 18.61 7.19 -10.46
C ILE A 89 17.41 7.30 -9.54
N MET A 90 17.54 6.79 -8.32
CA MET A 90 16.48 6.83 -7.31
C MET A 90 17.03 7.43 -6.02
N SER A 91 16.28 8.37 -5.44
CA SER A 91 16.59 9.00 -4.18
C SER A 91 15.36 8.97 -3.28
N THR A 92 15.57 8.66 -2.00
CA THR A 92 14.54 8.69 -0.98
C THR A 92 15.01 9.50 0.22
N THR A 93 14.07 10.18 0.86
CA THR A 93 14.31 10.87 2.13
C THR A 93 13.69 10.06 3.26
N GLY A 94 14.52 9.48 4.11
CA GLY A 94 14.10 8.91 5.39
C GLY A 94 14.16 9.97 6.49
N SER A 95 13.11 10.06 7.31
CA SER A 95 13.18 10.84 8.56
C SER A 95 13.95 10.02 9.60
N ARG A 96 15.20 10.42 9.89
CA ARG A 96 15.98 9.82 10.99
C ARG A 96 15.33 10.23 12.31
N PRO A 97 14.86 9.29 13.16
CA PRO A 97 14.39 9.66 14.49
C PRO A 97 15.60 10.13 15.31
N SER A 98 15.54 11.38 15.79
CA SER A 98 16.50 12.02 16.71
C SER A 98 16.25 11.61 18.15
#